data_AF-A0A497MEX9-F1
#
_entry.id   AF-A0A497MEX9-F1
#
_cell.length_a   1.000
_cell.length_b   1.000
_cell.length_c   1.000
_cell.angle_alpha   90.00
_cell.angle_beta   90.00
_cell.angle_gamma   90.00
#
_symmetry.space_group_name_H-M   'P 1'
#
loop_
_entity.id
_entity.type
_entity.pdbx_description
1 polymer ?
#
loop_
_entity_poly.entity_id
_entity_poly.type
_entity_poly.pdbx_seq_one_letter_code
_entity_poly.pdbx_strand_id
1 'polypeptide(L)'
;MAESEIEVVEERVYTIPLRRVWRVPRPIRTPRAIREIRSFIQRHMKTEEVKLDGKLNEFVWRRSIEKPPRRVRVRAAKDKDGVVWVFLAEKGG
;
A
#
# COMPACT_ATOMS: atom_id res chain seq x y z
N MET A 1 -17.81 -17.80 -7.89
CA MET A 1 -16.69 -18.09 -6.97
C MET A 1 -16.48 -16.86 -6.13
N ALA A 2 -16.84 -16.97 -4.85
CA ALA A 2 -16.61 -16.03 -3.74
C ALA A 2 -16.52 -14.54 -4.12
N GLU A 3 -17.66 -13.95 -4.44
CA GLU A 3 -17.92 -12.55 -4.08
C GLU A 3 -18.08 -12.56 -2.55
N SER A 4 -16.95 -12.67 -1.84
CA SER A 4 -16.95 -12.61 -0.39
C SER A 4 -17.49 -11.24 -0.02
N GLU A 5 -18.62 -11.26 0.66
CA GLU A 5 -19.35 -10.19 1.32
C GLU A 5 -18.44 -9.52 2.36
N ILE A 6 -17.38 -8.88 1.88
CA ILE A 6 -16.61 -7.94 2.67
C ILE A 6 -17.51 -6.72 2.72
N GLU A 7 -18.19 -6.50 3.85
CA GLU A 7 -18.87 -5.24 4.11
C GLU A 7 -17.80 -4.16 4.22
N VAL A 8 -17.39 -3.62 3.06
CA VAL A 8 -16.41 -2.56 2.98
C VAL A 8 -17.08 -1.30 3.49
N VAL A 9 -16.79 -0.98 4.75
CA VAL A 9 -17.36 0.19 5.44
C VAL A 9 -16.85 1.48 4.79
N GLU A 10 -15.61 1.46 4.31
CA GLU A 10 -14.99 2.65 3.74
C GLU A 10 -13.96 2.30 2.67
N GLU A 11 -14.15 2.88 1.48
CA GLU A 11 -13.20 2.80 0.39
C GLU A 11 -12.58 4.17 0.13
N ARG A 12 -11.25 4.23 0.14
CA ARG A 12 -10.52 5.47 -0.13
C ARG A 12 -9.34 5.22 -1.05
N VAL A 13 -9.19 6.09 -2.03
CA VAL A 13 -8.02 6.10 -2.93
C VAL A 13 -7.00 7.09 -2.40
N TYR A 14 -5.84 6.58 -2.01
CA TYR A 14 -4.73 7.40 -1.54
C TYR A 14 -3.60 7.43 -2.56
N THR A 15 -2.93 8.57 -2.67
CA THR A 15 -1.65 8.68 -3.38
C THR A 15 -0.55 8.83 -2.35
N ILE A 16 0.26 7.79 -2.17
CA ILE A 16 1.32 7.76 -1.17
C ILE A 16 2.64 8.25 -1.80
N PRO A 17 3.21 9.37 -1.33
CA PRO A 17 4.51 9.84 -1.78
C PRO A 17 5.64 9.09 -1.05
N LEU A 18 6.47 8.36 -1.79
CA LEU A 18 7.62 7.63 -1.24
C LEU A 18 8.91 8.45 -1.25
N ARG A 19 8.83 9.77 -1.40
CA ARG A 19 10.01 10.67 -1.45
C ARG A 19 10.91 10.50 -0.21
N ARG A 20 10.34 10.20 0.95
CA ARG A 20 11.09 9.98 2.21
C ARG A 20 12.02 8.77 2.12
N VAL A 21 11.62 7.73 1.39
CA VAL A 21 12.39 6.50 1.20
C VAL A 21 13.68 6.75 0.42
N TRP A 22 13.71 7.74 -0.46
CA TRP A 22 14.92 8.03 -1.25
C TRP A 22 16.08 8.59 -0.43
N ARG A 23 15.82 9.03 0.81
CA ARG A 23 16.86 9.49 1.75
C ARG A 23 17.62 8.34 2.41
N VAL A 24 17.09 7.12 2.40
CA VAL A 24 17.78 5.97 3.01
C VAL A 24 18.75 5.30 2.04
N PRO A 25 19.77 4.57 2.53
CA PRO A 25 20.69 3.80 1.70
C PRO A 25 19.97 2.88 0.73
N ARG A 26 20.54 2.72 -0.47
CA ARG A 26 19.96 1.95 -1.58
C ARG A 26 19.44 0.56 -1.21
N PRO A 27 20.20 -0.30 -0.50
CA PRO A 27 19.77 -1.68 -0.26
C PRO A 27 18.54 -1.81 0.65
N ILE A 28 18.13 -0.75 1.35
CA ILE A 28 16.98 -0.81 2.27
C ILE A 28 15.78 0.00 1.77
N ARG A 29 15.82 0.54 0.55
CA ARG A 29 14.78 1.44 0.04
C ARG A 29 13.44 0.74 -0.16
N THR A 30 13.40 -0.34 -0.93
CA THR A 30 12.15 -1.06 -1.21
C THR A 30 11.50 -1.64 0.07
N PRO A 31 12.24 -2.29 0.98
CA PRO A 31 11.70 -2.70 2.28
C PRO A 31 11.16 -1.52 3.09
N ARG A 32 11.85 -0.37 3.05
CA ARG A 32 11.39 0.84 3.73
C ARG A 32 10.15 1.45 3.09
N ALA A 33 10.00 1.36 1.77
CA ALA A 33 8.79 1.80 1.07
C ALA A 33 7.56 1.03 1.52
N ILE A 34 7.66 -0.28 1.66
CA ILE A 34 6.55 -1.12 2.14
C ILE A 34 6.15 -0.74 3.56
N ARG A 35 7.14 -0.51 4.45
CA ARG A 35 6.90 -0.04 5.81
C ARG A 35 6.23 1.32 5.83
N GLU A 36 6.67 2.25 4.97
CA GLU A 36 6.07 3.59 4.86
C GLU A 36 4.62 3.50 4.37
N ILE A 37 4.32 2.64 3.39
CA ILE A 37 2.94 2.40 2.92
C ILE A 37 2.07 1.89 4.08
N ARG A 38 2.56 0.89 4.82
CA ARG A 38 1.84 0.33 5.98
C ARG A 38 1.57 1.42 7.03
N SER A 39 2.59 2.17 7.43
CA SER A 39 2.44 3.26 8.40
C SER A 39 1.53 4.39 7.90
N PHE A 40 1.53 4.70 6.60
CA PHE A 40 0.64 5.70 6.03
C PHE A 40 -0.82 5.29 6.20
N ILE A 41 -1.15 4.05 5.87
CA ILE A 41 -2.51 3.52 5.97
C ILE A 41 -2.94 3.39 7.43
N GLN A 42 -2.09 2.87 8.31
CA GLN A 42 -2.38 2.77 9.75
C GLN A 42 -2.74 4.14 10.35
N ARG A 43 -2.01 5.21 9.97
CA ARG A 43 -2.27 6.58 10.46
C ARG A 43 -3.59 7.17 9.95
N HIS A 44 -3.94 6.94 8.68
CA HIS A 44 -5.13 7.55 8.08
C HIS A 44 -6.42 6.79 8.39
N MET A 45 -6.36 5.46 8.42
CA MET A 45 -7.53 4.60 8.67
C MET A 45 -7.70 4.25 10.16
N LYS A 46 -6.75 4.66 11.02
CA LYS A 46 -6.68 4.35 12.46
C LYS A 46 -6.90 2.87 12.73
N THR A 47 -6.05 2.06 12.11
CA THR A 47 -6.16 0.60 12.08
C THR A 47 -4.84 -0.03 12.52
N GLU A 48 -4.91 -1.17 13.18
CA GLU A 48 -3.73 -1.92 13.62
C GLU A 48 -3.26 -2.90 12.52
N GLU A 49 -4.19 -3.64 11.92
CA GLU A 49 -3.92 -4.62 10.87
C GLU A 49 -4.10 -4.06 9.45
N VAL A 50 -2.99 -3.98 8.73
CA VAL A 50 -2.96 -3.64 7.30
C VAL A 50 -2.39 -4.80 6.51
N LYS A 51 -3.17 -5.28 5.55
CA LYS A 51 -2.81 -6.33 4.61
C LYS A 51 -2.58 -5.71 3.23
N LEU A 52 -1.41 -5.99 2.66
CA LEU A 52 -1.01 -5.51 1.34
C LEU A 52 -1.31 -6.61 0.32
N ASP A 53 -1.94 -6.24 -0.78
CA ASP A 53 -2.15 -7.17 -1.88
C ASP A 53 -0.82 -7.59 -2.55
N GLY A 54 -0.78 -8.81 -3.07
CA GLY A 54 0.39 -9.36 -3.76
C GLY A 54 0.82 -8.50 -4.95
N LYS A 55 -0.15 -8.00 -5.75
CA LYS A 55 0.15 -7.19 -6.94
C LYS A 55 0.78 -5.85 -6.56
N LEU A 56 0.36 -5.26 -5.45
CA LEU A 56 0.95 -4.03 -4.93
C LEU A 56 2.39 -4.27 -4.49
N ASN A 57 2.67 -5.39 -3.81
CA ASN A 57 4.02 -5.76 -3.42
C ASN A 57 4.91 -5.95 -4.65
N GLU A 58 4.47 -6.75 -5.63
CA GLU A 58 5.20 -6.96 -6.89
C GLU A 58 5.46 -5.65 -7.63
N PHE A 59 4.48 -4.75 -7.69
CA PHE A 59 4.64 -3.43 -8.31
C PHE A 59 5.74 -2.60 -7.64
N VAL A 60 5.81 -2.64 -6.31
CA VAL A 60 6.84 -1.94 -5.52
C VAL A 60 8.22 -2.59 -5.72
N TRP A 61 8.28 -3.92 -5.88
CA TRP A 61 9.51 -4.68 -6.12
C TRP A 61 9.96 -4.76 -7.59
N ARG A 62 9.12 -4.34 -8.55
CA ARG A 62 9.36 -4.46 -10.01
C ARG A 62 10.71 -3.91 -10.49
N ARG A 63 11.25 -2.89 -9.82
CA ARG A 63 12.48 -2.18 -10.22
C ARG A 63 13.69 -2.51 -9.33
N SER A 64 13.65 -3.64 -8.61
CA SER A 64 14.65 -4.05 -7.63
C SER A 64 14.59 -3.29 -6.30
N ILE A 65 15.44 -3.70 -5.36
CA ILE A 65 15.50 -3.22 -3.97
C ILE A 65 15.93 -1.75 -3.85
N GLU A 66 16.63 -1.23 -4.84
CA GLU A 66 17.26 0.10 -4.82
C GLU A 66 16.39 1.22 -5.39
N LYS A 67 15.40 0.87 -6.22
CA LYS A 67 14.64 1.82 -7.04
C LYS A 67 13.11 1.65 -6.86
N PRO A 68 12.57 1.78 -5.63
CA PRO A 68 11.13 1.76 -5.46
C PRO A 68 10.46 2.91 -6.23
N PRO A 69 9.19 2.77 -6.62
CA PRO A 69 8.42 3.85 -7.23
C PRO A 69 8.44 5.13 -6.37
N ARG A 70 8.37 6.31 -7.00
CA ARG A 70 8.34 7.59 -6.25
C ARG A 70 6.98 7.92 -5.66
N ARG A 71 5.91 7.45 -6.31
CA ARG A 71 4.52 7.62 -5.91
C ARG A 71 3.80 6.32 -6.19
N VAL A 72 2.94 5.90 -5.27
CA VAL A 72 2.09 4.73 -5.46
C VAL A 72 0.66 5.17 -5.19
N ARG A 73 -0.25 4.87 -6.11
CA ARG A 73 -1.68 5.04 -5.88
C ARG A 73 -2.21 3.72 -5.37
N VAL A 74 -2.89 3.78 -4.23
CA VAL A 74 -3.46 2.61 -3.59
C VAL A 74 -4.94 2.85 -3.32
N ARG A 75 -5.72 1.80 -3.48
CA ARG A 75 -7.10 1.74 -3.00
C ARG A 75 -7.05 1.01 -1.66
N ALA A 76 -7.52 1.65 -0.61
CA ALA A 76 -7.64 1.06 0.70
C ALA A 76 -9.11 0.78 0.97
N ALA A 77 -9.43 -0.48 1.24
CA ALA A 77 -10.75 -0.96 1.65
C ALA A 77 -10.67 -1.36 3.12
N LYS A 78 -11.59 -0.85 3.93
CA LYS A 78 -11.69 -1.16 5.36
C LYS A 78 -12.87 -2.09 5.64
N ASP A 79 -12.59 -3.18 6.34
CA ASP A 79 -13.58 -4.16 6.77
C ASP A 79 -14.20 -3.74 8.14
N LYS A 80 -15.37 -4.27 8.48
CA LYS A 80 -16.01 -4.06 9.79
C LYS A 80 -15.11 -4.50 10.96
N ASP A 81 -14.28 -5.52 10.75
CA ASP A 81 -13.32 -6.02 11.75
C ASP A 81 -12.09 -5.11 11.93
N GLY A 82 -12.02 -3.98 11.21
CA GLY A 82 -10.91 -3.04 11.31
C GLY A 82 -9.64 -3.48 10.56
N VAL A 83 -9.71 -4.52 9.75
CA VAL A 83 -8.65 -4.90 8.82
C VAL A 83 -8.72 -4.00 7.59
N VAL A 84 -7.58 -3.47 7.15
CA VAL A 84 -7.50 -2.67 5.92
C VAL A 84 -6.74 -3.42 4.85
N TRP A 85 -7.41 -3.66 3.72
CA TRP A 85 -6.84 -4.21 2.51
C TRP A 85 -6.36 -3.11 1.58
N VAL A 86 -5.11 -3.21 1.14
CA VAL A 86 -4.48 -2.21 0.28
C VAL A 86 -4.20 -2.81 -1.08
N PHE A 87 -4.97 -2.36 -2.07
CA PHE A 87 -4.87 -2.77 -3.46
C PHE A 87 -4.10 -1.74 -4.29
N LEU A 88 -3.43 -2.20 -5.35
CA LEU A 88 -2.85 -1.31 -6.34
C LEU A 88 -3.98 -0.61 -7.12
N ALA A 89 -4.05 0.71 -7.01
CA ALA A 89 -4.95 1.48 -7.87
C ALA A 89 -4.24 1.69 -9.21
N GLU A 90 -4.53 0.84 -10.19
CA GLU A 90 -4.02 1.02 -11.54
C GLU A 90 -4.40 2.43 -12.05
N LYS A 91 -3.39 3.16 -12.51
CA LYS A 91 -3.64 4.18 -13.51
C LYS A 91 -3.68 3.43 -14.83
N GLY A 92 -4.86 3.35 -15.43
CA GLY A 92 -4.95 3.19 -16.88
C GLY A 92 -4.04 4.23 -17.53
N GLY A 93 -3.20 3.77 -18.43
CA GLY A 93 -2.18 4.54 -19.13
C GLY A 93 -1.31 3.61 -19.94
#